data_AF-A0A818V3N7-F1
#
_entry.id   AF-A0A818V3N7-F1
#
_cell.length_a   1.000
_cell.length_b   1.000
_cell.length_c   1.000
_cell.angle_alpha   90.00
_cell.angle_beta   90.00
_cell.angle_gamma   90.00
#
_symmetry.space_group_name_H-M   'P 1'
#
loop_
_entity.id
_entity.type
_entity.pdbx_description
1 polymer ?
#
loop_
_entity_poly.entity_id
_entity_poly.type
_entity_poly.pdbx_seq_one_letter_code
_entity_poly.pdbx_strand_id
1 'polypeptide(L)' 'MPVLFTISMNDCLSSPVPFAYMDPYINGNEQEYLFYMATVFRIDRLDRLIDNDAYCIHLKFTNDNDSQLAALTEYVY' A
#
# COMPACT_ATOMS: atom_id res chain seq x y z
N MET A 1 20.77 -9.43 -4.39
CA MET A 1 19.53 -9.78 -5.13
C MET A 1 19.04 -8.51 -5.81
N PRO A 2 18.67 -8.53 -7.11
CA PRO A 2 18.08 -7.36 -7.74
C PRO A 2 16.70 -7.08 -7.13
N VAL A 3 16.45 -5.82 -6.79
CA VAL A 3 15.13 -5.35 -6.37
C VAL A 3 14.29 -5.19 -7.64
N LEU A 4 13.22 -5.98 -7.76
CA LEU A 4 12.38 -5.98 -8.96
C LEU A 4 11.35 -4.84 -8.96
N PHE A 5 10.92 -4.42 -7.78
CA PHE A 5 9.98 -3.31 -7.59
C PHE A 5 10.11 -2.72 -6.20
N THR A 6 9.70 -1.45 -6.07
CA THR A 6 9.56 -0.71 -4.82
C THR A 6 8.10 -0.33 -4.63
N ILE A 7 7.59 -0.42 -3.41
CA ILE A 7 6.22 -0.01 -3.10
C ILE A 7 6.27 1.34 -2.41
N SER A 8 5.52 2.32 -2.92
CA SER A 8 5.34 3.63 -2.29
C SER A 8 3.90 3.75 -1.77
N MET A 9 3.78 4.17 -0.51
CA MET A 9 2.51 4.37 0.19
C MET A 9 2.34 5.83 0.66
N ASN A 10 3.09 6.79 0.11
CA ASN A 10 3.13 8.16 0.63
C ASN A 10 1.75 8.84 0.71
N ASP A 11 0.85 8.59 -0.25
CA ASP A 11 -0.50 9.16 -0.24
C ASP A 11 -1.49 8.39 0.66
N CYS A 12 -1.15 7.15 1.03
CA CYS A 12 -1.95 6.33 1.96
C CYS A 12 -1.86 6.84 3.40
N LEU A 13 -0.78 7.54 3.77
CA LEU A 13 -0.52 8.00 5.14
C LEU A 13 -1.36 9.23 5.55
N SER A 14 -1.93 9.95 4.59
CA SER A 14 -2.92 11.02 4.86
C SER A 14 -4.32 10.50 5.18
N SER A 15 -4.55 9.18 5.06
CA SER A 15 -5.80 8.50 5.37
C SER A 15 -5.66 7.77 6.73
N PRO A 16 -6.70 7.71 7.58
CA PRO A 16 -6.58 7.26 8.98
C PRO A 16 -6.40 5.73 9.17
N VAL A 17 -5.81 5.00 8.23
CA VAL A 17 -6.03 3.54 8.08
C VAL A 17 -4.85 2.59 8.38
N PRO A 18 -3.75 2.93 9.09
CA PRO A 18 -2.97 1.86 9.73
C PRO A 18 -3.73 1.38 10.98
N PHE A 19 -3.85 0.05 11.12
CA PHE A 19 -4.42 -0.57 12.32
C PHE A 19 -3.57 -0.24 13.57
N ALA A 20 -2.26 -0.16 13.39
CA ALA A 20 -1.34 0.38 14.37
C ALA A 20 -0.11 1.00 13.70
N TYR A 21 0.35 2.12 14.23
CA TYR A 21 1.70 2.62 14.02
C TYR A 21 2.61 1.94 15.04
N MET A 22 3.64 1.23 14.59
CA MET A 22 4.61 0.63 15.49
C MET A 22 5.74 1.61 15.77
N ASP A 23 6.13 1.70 17.04
CA ASP A 23 7.14 2.65 17.48
C ASP A 23 8.48 2.36 16.75
N PRO A 24 9.06 3.34 16.04
CA PRO A 24 10.33 3.18 15.33
C PRO A 24 11.48 2.78 16.26
N TYR A 25 11.37 2.99 17.58
CA TYR A 25 12.41 2.58 18.53
C TYR A 25 12.57 1.06 18.70
N ILE A 26 11.70 0.25 18.11
CA ILE A 26 11.73 -1.22 18.25
C ILE A 26 12.72 -1.87 17.26
N ASN A 27 13.05 -1.24 16.12
CA ASN A 27 13.96 -1.83 15.11
C ASN A 27 14.62 -0.78 14.17
N GLY A 28 15.49 0.10 14.70
CA GLY A 28 16.34 0.96 13.86
C GLY A 28 15.59 2.09 13.13
N ASN A 29 16.27 2.79 12.21
CA ASN A 29 15.75 3.99 11.52
C ASN A 29 14.60 3.71 10.51
N GLU A 30 13.89 2.60 10.65
CA GLU A 30 12.82 2.18 9.74
C GLU A 30 11.46 2.39 10.39
N GLN A 31 10.49 2.83 9.59
CA GLN A 31 9.09 3.00 10.02
C GLN A 31 8.29 1.77 9.62
N GLU A 32 7.59 1.17 10.58
CA GLU A 32 6.76 -0.01 10.35
C GLU A 32 5.28 0.31 10.52
N TYR A 33 4.47 -0.12 9.56
CA TYR A 33 3.02 0.07 9.54
C TYR A 33 2.31 -1.28 9.57
N LEU A 34 1.37 -1.44 10.48
CA LEU A 34 0.55 -2.65 10.58
C LEU A 34 -0.84 -2.41 10.00
N PHE A 35 -1.27 -3.30 9.11
CA PHE A 35 -2.59 -3.27 8.48
C PHE A 35 -3.42 -4.48 8.90
N TYR A 36 -4.75 -4.36 8.87
CA TYR A 36 -5.64 -5.49 9.11
C TYR A 36 -5.54 -6.52 7.97
N MET A 37 -5.74 -7.80 8.24
CA MET A 37 -5.59 -8.86 7.21
C MET A 37 -6.53 -8.68 6.01
N ALA A 38 -7.72 -8.11 6.22
CA ALA A 38 -8.66 -7.84 5.13
C ALA A 38 -8.44 -6.47 4.45
N THR A 39 -7.30 -5.82 4.66
CA THR A 39 -7.00 -4.54 4.00
C THR A 39 -6.77 -4.77 2.51
N VAL A 40 -7.55 -4.08 1.69
CA VAL A 40 -7.38 -4.06 0.25
C VAL A 40 -6.68 -2.77 -0.17
N PHE A 41 -5.69 -2.91 -1.06
CA PHE A 41 -4.98 -1.79 -1.67
C PHE A 41 -5.27 -1.79 -3.17
N ARG A 42 -5.55 -0.61 -3.73
CA ARG A 42 -5.58 -0.40 -5.18
C ARG A 42 -4.20 0.02 -5.64
N ILE A 43 -3.74 -0.54 -6.76
CA ILE A 43 -2.63 0.03 -7.50
C ILE A 43 -3.14 1.26 -8.26
N ASP A 44 -2.67 2.43 -7.88
CA ASP A 44 -3.05 3.69 -8.50
C ASP A 44 -2.18 4.01 -9.72
N ARG A 45 -0.86 3.79 -9.59
CA ARG A 45 0.12 4.07 -10.65
C ARG A 45 1.33 3.14 -10.57
N LEU A 46 1.96 2.88 -11.71
CA LEU A 46 3.29 2.27 -11.80
C LEU A 46 4.24 3.22 -12.53
N ASP A 47 5.34 3.58 -11.88
CA ASP A 47 6.40 4.40 -12.48
C ASP A 47 7.65 3.54 -12.68
N ARG A 48 8.32 3.64 -13.83
CA ARG A 48 9.60 2.98 -14.03
C ARG A 48 10.71 3.82 -13.42
N LEU A 49 11.53 3.20 -12.57
CA LEU A 49 12.71 3.81 -11.97
C LEU A 49 13.85 3.81 -12.98
N ILE A 50 14.41 4.99 -13.24
CA ILE A 50 15.41 5.23 -14.30
C ILE A 50 16.72 4.47 -14.01
N ASP A 51 17.09 4.32 -12.74
CA ASP A 51 18.43 3.89 -12.36
C ASP A 51 18.63 2.37 -12.26
N ASN A 52 17.55 1.57 -12.21
CA ASN A 52 17.65 0.14 -11.88
C ASN A 52 16.67 -0.78 -12.64
N ASP A 53 16.00 -0.29 -13.68
CA ASP A 53 14.94 -1.02 -14.42
C ASP A 53 13.81 -1.59 -13.54
N ALA A 54 13.71 -1.10 -12.31
CA ALA A 54 12.70 -1.48 -11.33
C ALA A 54 11.44 -0.62 -11.52
N TYR A 55 10.31 -1.10 -10.99
CA TYR A 55 9.06 -0.33 -10.98
C TYR A 55 8.74 0.18 -9.58
N CYS A 56 8.35 1.44 -9.45
CA CYS A 56 7.71 2.01 -8.27
C CYS A 56 6.20 1.83 -8.41
N ILE A 57 5.60 1.08 -7.48
CA ILE A 57 4.17 0.83 -7.43
C ILE A 57 3.57 1.77 -6.39
N HIS A 58 2.69 2.66 -6.84
CA HIS A 58 1.94 3.57 -5.98
C HIS A 58 0.62 2.91 -5.59
N LEU A 59 0.45 2.71 -4.28
CA LEU A 59 -0.77 2.14 -3.72
C LEU A 59 -1.68 3.23 -3.17
N LYS A 60 -2.99 2.97 -3.21
CA LYS A 60 -4.04 3.77 -2.58
C LYS A 60 -4.92 2.88 -1.71
N PHE A 61 -5.30 3.36 -0.53
CA PHE A 61 -6.27 2.68 0.31
C PHE A 61 -7.65 2.62 -0.34
N THR A 62 -8.23 1.43 -0.39
CA THR A 62 -9.67 1.28 -0.59
C THR A 62 -10.38 1.34 0.75
N ASN A 63 -11.65 1.71 0.75
CA ASN A 63 -12.51 1.68 1.94
C ASN A 63 -13.84 1.02 1.59
N ASP A 64 -14.71 0.86 2.59
CA ASP A 64 -16.01 0.19 2.43
C ASP A 64 -16.93 0.88 1.41
N ASN A 65 -16.67 2.16 1.10
CA ASN A 65 -17.41 2.93 0.10
C ASN A 65 -16.72 2.97 -1.27
N ASP A 66 -15.67 2.18 -1.47
CA ASP A 66 -14.96 2.15 -2.74
C ASP A 66 -15.80 1.41 -3.80
N SER A 67 -16.38 2.16 -4.73
CA SER A 67 -17.25 1.63 -5.78
C SER A 67 -16.63 0.55 -6.66
N GLN A 68 -15.32 0.59 -6.91
CA GLN A 68 -14.67 -0.44 -7.71
C GLN A 68 -14.40 -1.69 -6.87
N LEU A 69 -14.07 -1.53 -5.58
CA LEU A 69 -13.98 -2.67 -4.66
C LEU A 69 -15.34 -3.36 -4.56
N ALA A 70 -16.41 -2.58 -4.36
CA ALA A 70 -17.77 -3.08 -4.30
C ALA A 70 -18.13 -3.89 -5.55
N ALA A 71 -17.86 -3.35 -6.75
CA ALA A 71 -18.11 -4.03 -8.02
C ALA A 71 -17.32 -5.34 -8.19
N LEU A 72 -16.08 -5.41 -7.65
CA LEU A 72 -15.27 -6.63 -7.69
C LEU A 72 -15.78 -7.70 -6.72
N THR A 73 -16.38 -7.29 -5.60
CA THR A 73 -16.92 -8.19 -4.58
C THR A 73 -18.39 -8.57 -4.77
N GLU A 74 -19.12 -7.84 -5.64
CA GLU A 74 -20.55 -8.03 -5.90
C GLU A 74 -20.89 -9.44 -6.40
N TYR A 75 -19.95 -10.10 -7.09
CA TYR A 75 -20.12 -11.45 -7.64
C TYR A 75 -19.45 -12.55 -6.81
N VAL A 76 -18.94 -12.23 -5.62
CA VAL A 76 -18.25 -13.18 -4.74
C VAL A 76 -19.22 -13.80 -3.71
N TYR A 77 -20.49 -13.37 -3.68
CA TYR A 77 -21.54 -13.86 -2.78
C TYR A 77 -22.75 -14.43 -3.52
#